data_AF-A0ABD2PHX8-F1
#
_entry.id   AF-A0ABD2PHX8-F1
#
_cell.length_a   1.000
_cell.length_b   1.000
_cell.length_c   1.000
_cell.angle_alpha   90.00
_cell.angle_beta   90.00
_cell.angle_gamma   90.00
#
_symmetry.space_group_name_H-M   'P 1'
#
loop_
_entity.id
_entity.type
_entity.pdbx_description
1 polymer ?
#
loop_
_entity_poly.entity_id
_entity_poly.type
_entity_poly.pdbx_seq_one_letter_code
_entity_poly.pdbx_strand_id
1 'polypeptide(L)'
;MSYSDDEDVDIDEFQDACDLSDIPALPEDMTLERAMTEADQAITYFFNNKFSEAKNLMTPFSNSSMYHSLGSSVFLYLEAILTFDPQNIQSASKALKDSIRVCNRFRKKNTLGESLGKMVRKNNFDQFTEEEAHAELCYAECLLLKAMLTFIEDETLASFIKGGLKIRSCFNCYKDCLQILNKKDWSSATTKTHFEGGVMMGIGTFNLMISMLPSRIIKLLEFIGFSGNKQLGLDDLLKGYYLEGIRQILCVMTLLGYNLMVQYIVSHGEGDLKICADILDKQLKKYPDGVWFLFFKGRLEFMNGNLDVARSWYQKSWKSQEMWPHFHHMCFWELLWIECIHGNWKEAINYSEKLIENSKWSKTIYTYQKAAIMLMMDDITPSDRDH
;
A
#
# COMPACT_ATOMS: atom_id res chain seq x y z
N MET A 1 -36.78 8.20 -28.25
CA MET A 1 -36.45 8.52 -26.85
C MET A 1 -34.95 8.33 -26.74
N SER A 2 -34.24 9.46 -26.70
CA SER A 2 -32.78 9.54 -26.69
C SER A 2 -32.25 9.07 -25.34
N TYR A 3 -31.39 8.06 -25.35
CA TYR A 3 -30.49 7.79 -24.24
C TYR A 3 -29.45 8.91 -24.23
N SER A 4 -29.47 9.73 -23.19
CA SER A 4 -28.39 10.67 -22.89
C SER A 4 -27.24 9.89 -22.26
N ASP A 5 -26.06 10.07 -22.83
CA ASP A 5 -24.77 9.62 -22.32
C ASP A 5 -24.54 10.16 -20.89
N ASP A 6 -24.67 9.31 -19.88
CA ASP A 6 -24.22 9.56 -18.49
C ASP A 6 -22.81 8.94 -18.29
N GLU A 7 -21.87 9.22 -19.18
CA GLU A 7 -20.45 8.82 -19.04
C GLU A 7 -19.53 9.93 -18.48
N ASP A 8 -20.10 11.01 -17.91
CA ASP A 8 -19.35 12.13 -17.30
C ASP A 8 -19.45 12.15 -15.76
N VAL A 9 -19.48 10.99 -15.10
CA VAL A 9 -19.48 10.93 -13.63
C VAL A 9 -18.04 10.90 -13.08
N ASP A 10 -17.60 12.07 -12.60
CA ASP A 10 -16.49 12.30 -11.64
C ASP A 10 -15.02 12.15 -12.13
N ILE A 11 -14.71 12.49 -13.39
CA ILE A 11 -13.30 12.76 -13.78
C ILE A 11 -12.87 14.17 -13.34
N ASP A 12 -13.81 15.13 -13.28
CA ASP A 12 -13.53 16.55 -13.01
C ASP A 12 -13.15 16.85 -11.55
N GLU A 13 -13.45 15.99 -10.57
CA GLU A 13 -13.10 16.24 -9.15
C GLU A 13 -11.58 16.19 -8.88
N PHE A 14 -10.78 15.73 -9.86
CA PHE A 14 -9.31 15.73 -9.82
C PHE A 14 -8.65 16.68 -10.82
N GLN A 15 -9.46 17.31 -11.68
CA GLN A 15 -9.05 18.32 -12.65
C GLN A 15 -9.42 19.73 -12.17
N ASP A 16 -9.40 19.97 -10.84
CA ASP A 16 -9.37 21.33 -10.30
C ASP A 16 -8.24 22.08 -11.03
N ALA A 17 -8.60 23.09 -11.84
CA ALA A 17 -7.67 23.94 -12.55
C ALA A 17 -6.62 24.44 -11.56
N CYS A 18 -5.42 23.86 -11.64
CA CYS A 18 -4.41 24.04 -10.62
C CYS A 18 -3.90 25.48 -10.69
N ASP A 19 -4.28 26.31 -9.73
CA ASP A 19 -3.58 27.53 -9.45
C ASP A 19 -2.20 27.15 -8.88
N LEU A 20 -1.20 27.13 -9.77
CA LEU A 20 0.18 26.75 -9.46
C LEU A 20 0.93 27.84 -8.69
N SER A 21 0.29 28.99 -8.42
CA SER A 21 0.92 30.16 -7.81
C SER A 21 1.32 29.97 -6.34
N ASP A 22 0.68 29.02 -5.63
CA ASP A 22 0.92 28.76 -4.20
C ASP A 22 1.99 27.67 -3.91
N ILE A 23 2.56 27.03 -4.94
CA ILE A 23 3.56 25.95 -4.76
C ILE A 23 4.97 26.56 -4.69
N PRO A 24 5.74 26.36 -3.59
CA PRO A 24 7.09 26.88 -3.49
C PRO A 24 8.00 26.44 -4.64
N ALA A 25 8.92 27.33 -5.05
CA ALA A 25 9.96 26.97 -6.00
C ALA A 25 10.84 25.86 -5.43
N LEU A 26 11.28 24.93 -6.29
CA LEU A 26 12.28 23.94 -5.91
C LEU A 26 13.64 24.64 -5.74
N PRO A 27 14.43 24.29 -4.71
CA PRO A 27 15.83 24.65 -4.67
C PRO A 27 16.56 24.18 -5.94
N GLU A 28 17.51 24.97 -6.44
CA GLU A 28 18.26 24.65 -7.68
C GLU A 28 19.02 23.32 -7.62
N ASP A 29 19.37 22.86 -6.41
CA ASP A 29 20.08 21.61 -6.14
C ASP A 29 19.16 20.39 -5.92
N MET A 30 17.84 20.56 -6.08
CA MET A 30 16.85 19.48 -5.90
C MET A 30 16.51 18.82 -7.25
N THR A 31 17.38 17.92 -7.73
CA THR A 31 17.15 17.14 -8.96
C THR A 31 16.26 15.92 -8.71
N LEU A 32 15.76 15.30 -9.79
CA LEU A 32 14.99 14.05 -9.72
C LEU A 32 15.80 12.93 -9.07
N GLU A 33 17.08 12.78 -9.43
CA GLU A 33 17.99 11.76 -8.90
C GLU A 33 18.24 11.95 -7.41
N ARG A 34 18.43 13.19 -6.98
CA ARG A 34 18.57 13.50 -5.54
C ARG A 34 17.30 13.14 -4.79
N ALA A 35 16.13 13.57 -5.28
CA ALA A 35 14.86 13.28 -4.63
C ALA A 35 14.59 11.76 -4.55
N MET A 36 14.97 11.01 -5.57
CA MET A 36 14.92 9.56 -5.58
C MET A 36 15.88 8.91 -4.59
N THR A 37 17.11 9.43 -4.48
CA THR A 37 18.12 8.94 -3.52
C THR A 37 17.67 9.19 -2.08
N GLU A 38 17.16 10.39 -1.79
CA GLU A 38 16.61 10.74 -0.47
C GLU A 38 15.38 9.88 -0.15
N ALA A 39 14.53 9.57 -1.14
CA ALA A 39 13.41 8.65 -0.96
C ALA A 39 13.85 7.20 -0.67
N ASP A 40 14.86 6.67 -1.37
CA ASP A 40 15.41 5.33 -1.09
C ASP A 40 16.05 5.25 0.31
N GLN A 41 16.73 6.33 0.72
CA GLN A 41 17.26 6.46 2.07
C GLN A 41 16.14 6.49 3.12
N ALA A 42 15.05 7.23 2.87
CA ALA A 42 13.89 7.26 3.75
C ALA A 42 13.23 5.87 3.88
N ILE A 43 13.12 5.11 2.80
CA ILE A 43 12.67 3.70 2.82
C ILE A 43 13.60 2.88 3.72
N THR A 44 14.91 3.02 3.55
CA THR A 44 15.89 2.29 4.35
C THR A 44 15.77 2.61 5.83
N TYR A 45 15.53 3.87 6.20
CA TYR A 45 15.26 4.27 7.58
C TYR A 45 13.95 3.68 8.09
N PHE A 46 12.86 3.79 7.32
CA PHE A 46 11.54 3.29 7.70
C PHE A 46 11.58 1.78 8.03
N PHE A 47 12.16 0.97 7.14
CA PHE A 47 12.23 -0.48 7.32
C PHE A 47 13.29 -0.93 8.34
N ASN A 48 14.13 -0.03 8.85
CA ASN A 48 14.99 -0.24 10.02
C ASN A 48 14.41 0.37 11.31
N ASN A 49 13.10 0.66 11.35
CA ASN A 49 12.39 1.27 12.47
C ASN A 49 12.87 2.69 12.84
N LYS A 50 13.66 3.36 11.99
CA LYS A 50 14.11 4.76 12.14
C LYS A 50 13.08 5.72 11.55
N PHE A 51 11.85 5.62 12.05
CA PHE A 51 10.68 6.28 11.44
C PHE A 51 10.78 7.81 11.51
N SER A 52 11.33 8.38 12.59
CA SER A 52 11.52 9.83 12.73
C SER A 52 12.52 10.36 11.72
N GLU A 53 13.63 9.66 11.51
CA GLU A 53 14.67 10.03 10.54
C GLU A 53 14.11 9.97 9.12
N ALA A 54 13.33 8.94 8.80
CA ALA A 54 12.64 8.83 7.52
C ALA A 54 11.66 10.00 7.30
N LYS A 55 10.82 10.33 8.30
CA LYS A 55 9.86 11.44 8.21
C LYS A 55 10.56 12.81 8.10
N ASN A 56 11.60 13.03 8.89
CA ASN A 56 12.39 14.26 8.90
C ASN A 56 13.13 14.49 7.58
N LEU A 57 13.55 13.42 6.91
CA LEU A 57 14.15 13.50 5.57
C LEU A 57 13.12 13.93 4.51
N MET A 58 11.89 13.44 4.59
CA MET A 58 10.86 13.70 3.56
C MET A 58 10.14 15.06 3.72
N THR A 59 10.04 15.56 4.95
CA THR A 59 9.21 16.75 5.29
C THR A 59 9.67 18.05 4.61
N PRO A 60 10.97 18.41 4.52
CA PRO A 60 11.40 19.74 4.06
C PRO A 60 10.94 20.10 2.64
N PHE A 61 10.81 19.11 1.75
CA PHE A 61 10.45 19.31 0.35
C PHE A 61 9.08 18.72 0.00
N SER A 62 8.25 18.39 1.00
CA SER A 62 6.95 17.75 0.80
C SER A 62 5.97 18.57 -0.05
N ASN A 63 6.19 19.88 -0.17
CA ASN A 63 5.32 20.78 -0.92
C ASN A 63 5.87 21.15 -2.30
N SER A 64 7.05 20.65 -2.68
CA SER A 64 7.74 21.08 -3.90
C SER A 64 8.30 19.93 -4.74
N SER A 65 8.74 18.81 -4.13
CA SER A 65 9.29 17.65 -4.82
C SER A 65 8.31 16.47 -4.80
N MET A 66 8.04 15.86 -5.97
CA MET A 66 7.04 14.78 -6.11
C MET A 66 7.31 13.58 -5.19
N TYR A 67 8.57 13.17 -5.06
CA TYR A 67 8.98 12.03 -4.22
C TYR A 67 8.86 12.33 -2.73
N HIS A 68 9.26 13.53 -2.31
CA HIS A 68 9.12 14.01 -0.93
C HIS A 68 7.66 14.16 -0.53
N SER A 69 6.84 14.70 -1.44
CA SER A 69 5.41 14.87 -1.25
C SER A 69 4.71 13.53 -1.06
N LEU A 70 4.94 12.58 -1.98
CA LEU A 70 4.42 11.23 -1.87
C LEU A 70 4.93 10.52 -0.61
N GLY A 71 6.24 10.54 -0.34
CA GLY A 71 6.80 9.87 0.83
C GLY A 71 6.25 10.44 2.15
N SER A 72 6.11 11.76 2.25
CA SER A 72 5.52 12.41 3.43
C SER A 72 4.03 12.07 3.59
N SER A 73 3.27 12.01 2.49
CA SER A 73 1.85 11.63 2.57
C SER A 73 1.65 10.15 2.91
N VAL A 74 2.57 9.26 2.55
CA VAL A 74 2.55 7.85 2.96
C VAL A 74 2.62 7.70 4.49
N PHE A 75 3.39 8.50 5.21
CA PHE A 75 3.40 8.45 6.69
C PHE A 75 2.04 8.77 7.29
N LEU A 76 1.39 9.83 6.81
CA LEU A 76 0.06 10.23 7.26
C LEU A 76 -1.00 9.20 6.85
N TYR A 77 -0.87 8.62 5.66
CA TYR A 77 -1.73 7.54 5.20
C TYR A 77 -1.61 6.31 6.11
N LEU A 78 -0.40 5.85 6.42
CA LEU A 78 -0.19 4.73 7.35
C LEU A 78 -0.79 5.03 8.72
N GLU A 79 -0.65 6.27 9.22
CA GLU A 79 -1.28 6.70 10.47
C GLU A 79 -2.81 6.62 10.41
N ALA A 80 -3.42 7.09 9.33
CA ALA A 80 -4.86 6.99 9.12
C ALA A 80 -5.34 5.54 9.10
N ILE A 81 -4.69 4.67 8.31
CA ILE A 81 -5.07 3.25 8.17
C ILE A 81 -4.87 2.48 9.48
N LEU A 82 -3.81 2.77 10.23
CA LEU A 82 -3.52 2.02 11.46
C LEU A 82 -4.40 2.47 12.63
N THR A 83 -4.71 3.76 12.72
CA THR A 83 -5.45 4.34 13.86
C THR A 83 -6.97 4.33 13.68
N PHE A 84 -7.46 4.32 12.43
CA PHE A 84 -8.88 4.59 12.11
C PHE A 84 -9.40 5.88 12.77
N ASP A 85 -8.51 6.85 13.02
CA ASP A 85 -8.89 8.11 13.64
C ASP A 85 -9.37 9.12 12.59
N PRO A 86 -10.58 9.70 12.73
CA PRO A 86 -11.12 10.64 11.74
C PRO A 86 -10.21 11.84 11.45
N GLN A 87 -9.46 12.34 12.45
CA GLN A 87 -8.55 13.47 12.25
C GLN A 87 -7.32 13.06 11.42
N ASN A 88 -6.79 11.86 11.66
CA ASN A 88 -5.68 11.31 10.90
C ASN A 88 -6.10 11.01 9.46
N ILE A 89 -7.31 10.46 9.26
CA ILE A 89 -7.88 10.21 7.93
C ILE A 89 -8.00 11.51 7.14
N GLN A 90 -8.59 12.57 7.73
CA GLN A 90 -8.70 13.88 7.07
C GLN A 90 -7.32 14.49 6.75
N SER A 91 -6.36 14.36 7.66
CA SER A 91 -5.00 14.85 7.47
C SER A 91 -4.28 14.13 6.32
N ALA A 92 -4.41 12.80 6.23
CA ALA A 92 -3.88 12.00 5.14
C ALA A 92 -4.55 12.34 3.80
N SER A 93 -5.87 12.49 3.78
CA SER A 93 -6.65 12.86 2.60
C SER A 93 -6.23 14.23 2.04
N LYS A 94 -6.03 15.21 2.93
CA LYS A 94 -5.49 16.53 2.57
C LYS A 94 -4.06 16.44 2.01
N ALA A 95 -3.16 15.75 2.71
CA ALA A 95 -1.78 15.59 2.26
C ALA A 95 -1.66 14.90 0.89
N LEU A 96 -2.52 13.90 0.62
CA LEU A 96 -2.60 13.26 -0.69
C LEU A 96 -3.17 14.20 -1.76
N LYS A 97 -4.17 15.04 -1.44
CA LYS A 97 -4.63 16.09 -2.38
C LYS A 97 -3.49 17.06 -2.70
N ASP A 98 -2.69 17.44 -1.71
CA ASP A 98 -1.53 18.33 -1.90
C ASP A 98 -0.45 17.64 -2.74
N SER A 99 -0.18 16.36 -2.51
CA SER A 99 0.78 15.57 -3.29
C SER A 99 0.35 15.41 -4.75
N ILE A 100 -0.94 15.21 -5.00
CA ILE A 100 -1.52 15.19 -6.35
C ILE A 100 -1.27 16.54 -7.05
N ARG A 101 -1.45 17.66 -6.36
CA ARG A 101 -1.16 19.01 -6.90
C ARG A 101 0.32 19.17 -7.24
N VAL A 102 1.22 18.73 -6.36
CA VAL A 102 2.68 18.75 -6.61
C VAL A 102 3.03 17.91 -7.84
N CYS A 103 2.50 16.70 -7.96
CA CYS A 103 2.77 15.85 -9.14
C CYS A 103 2.25 16.50 -10.43
N ASN A 104 1.04 17.08 -10.43
CA ASN A 104 0.47 17.78 -11.60
C ASN A 104 1.33 18.94 -12.12
N ARG A 105 2.19 19.54 -11.29
CA ARG A 105 3.15 20.57 -11.74
C ARG A 105 4.18 20.03 -12.74
N PHE A 106 4.63 18.79 -12.54
CA PHE A 106 5.68 18.14 -13.31
C PHE A 106 5.14 17.24 -14.42
N ARG A 107 3.86 16.89 -14.38
CA ARG A 107 3.20 16.12 -15.44
C ARG A 107 3.16 16.91 -16.75
N LYS A 108 3.14 16.16 -17.85
CA LYS A 108 3.05 16.72 -19.20
C LYS A 108 1.75 17.50 -19.35
N LYS A 109 1.85 18.82 -19.56
CA LYS A 109 0.67 19.68 -19.73
C LYS A 109 0.11 19.49 -21.14
N ASN A 110 -1.16 19.13 -21.24
CA ASN A 110 -1.88 19.18 -22.52
C ASN A 110 -2.12 20.66 -22.88
N THR A 111 -1.56 21.10 -24.01
CA THR A 111 -1.78 22.46 -24.51
C THR A 111 -3.27 22.67 -24.78
N LEU A 112 -3.87 23.71 -24.18
CA LEU A 112 -5.32 23.99 -24.21
C LEU A 112 -5.95 24.07 -25.62
N GLY A 113 -5.14 24.22 -26.69
CA GLY A 113 -5.59 24.16 -28.09
C GLY A 113 -5.84 22.75 -28.64
N GLU A 114 -5.54 21.69 -27.88
CA GLU A 114 -5.60 20.30 -28.35
C GLU A 114 -6.75 19.49 -27.75
N SER A 115 -7.66 20.14 -27.00
CA SER A 115 -8.81 19.53 -26.31
C SER A 115 -10.04 19.30 -27.22
N LEU A 116 -10.05 19.86 -28.44
CA LEU A 116 -11.20 19.78 -29.36
C LEU A 116 -11.22 18.52 -30.25
N GLY A 117 -10.27 17.59 -30.09
CA GLY A 117 -10.17 16.37 -30.91
C GLY A 117 -10.14 15.09 -30.06
N LYS A 118 -11.13 14.89 -29.19
CA LYS A 118 -11.15 13.77 -28.22
C LYS A 118 -11.28 12.35 -28.81
N MET A 119 -11.44 12.15 -30.12
CA MET A 119 -11.75 10.81 -30.66
C MET A 119 -10.59 10.07 -31.33
N VAL A 120 -9.46 10.70 -31.65
CA VAL A 120 -8.27 9.98 -32.17
C VAL A 120 -7.00 10.75 -31.76
N ARG A 121 -6.57 10.60 -30.51
CA ARG A 121 -5.28 11.15 -30.08
C ARG A 121 -4.41 10.03 -29.53
N LYS A 122 -3.48 9.54 -30.35
CA LYS A 122 -2.36 8.73 -29.86
C LYS A 122 -1.59 9.64 -28.90
N ASN A 123 -1.62 9.36 -27.61
CA ASN A 123 -0.66 9.91 -26.67
C ASN A 123 0.74 9.60 -27.22
N ASN A 124 1.53 10.63 -27.53
CA ASN A 124 2.92 10.50 -27.95
C ASN A 124 3.77 10.17 -26.72
N PHE A 125 3.68 8.91 -26.29
CA PHE A 125 4.37 8.34 -25.14
C PHE A 125 5.91 8.29 -25.30
N ASP A 126 6.40 8.49 -26.53
CA ASP A 126 7.81 8.59 -26.90
C ASP A 126 8.46 9.92 -26.49
N GLN A 127 7.66 10.98 -26.35
CA GLN A 127 8.13 12.35 -26.08
C GLN A 127 8.04 12.76 -24.61
N PHE A 128 8.04 11.80 -23.68
CA PHE A 128 8.06 12.12 -22.25
C PHE A 128 9.50 12.36 -21.78
N THR A 129 9.70 13.40 -20.97
CA THR A 129 10.94 13.53 -20.19
C THR A 129 10.95 12.49 -19.06
N GLU A 130 12.11 12.24 -18.45
CA GLU A 130 12.19 11.38 -17.27
C GLU A 130 11.35 11.94 -16.11
N GLU A 131 11.42 13.25 -15.89
CA GLU A 131 10.63 13.93 -14.84
C GLU A 131 9.13 13.83 -15.06
N GLU A 132 8.64 14.03 -16.30
CA GLU A 132 7.22 13.90 -16.63
C GLU A 132 6.73 12.45 -16.42
N ALA A 133 7.54 11.45 -16.82
CA ALA A 133 7.20 10.05 -16.62
C ALA A 133 7.08 9.71 -15.13
N HIS A 134 8.08 10.11 -14.34
CA HIS A 134 8.06 9.90 -12.88
C HIS A 134 6.91 10.64 -12.19
N ALA A 135 6.51 11.81 -12.70
CA ALA A 135 5.35 12.54 -12.21
C ALA A 135 4.02 11.80 -12.47
N GLU A 136 3.85 11.18 -13.65
CA GLU A 136 2.68 10.32 -13.94
C GLU A 136 2.60 9.13 -12.96
N LEU A 137 3.73 8.51 -12.66
CA LEU A 137 3.80 7.37 -11.74
C LEU A 137 3.47 7.80 -10.29
N CYS A 138 4.13 8.85 -9.78
CA CYS A 138 3.85 9.36 -8.43
C CYS A 138 2.38 9.84 -8.30
N TYR A 139 1.83 10.45 -9.35
CA TYR A 139 0.43 10.83 -9.41
C TYR A 139 -0.51 9.62 -9.30
N ALA A 140 -0.24 8.55 -10.05
CA ALA A 140 -1.01 7.31 -9.98
C ALA A 140 -0.96 6.67 -8.58
N GLU A 141 0.19 6.72 -7.92
CA GLU A 141 0.38 6.24 -6.54
C GLU A 141 -0.44 7.09 -5.54
N CYS A 142 -0.35 8.43 -5.60
CA CYS A 142 -1.13 9.30 -4.74
C CYS A 142 -2.65 9.11 -4.94
N LEU A 143 -3.09 8.97 -6.19
CA LEU A 143 -4.50 8.69 -6.50
C LEU A 143 -4.95 7.36 -5.91
N LEU A 144 -4.12 6.32 -6.00
CA LEU A 144 -4.43 5.00 -5.45
C LEU A 144 -4.57 5.05 -3.94
N LEU A 145 -3.62 5.66 -3.23
CA LEU A 145 -3.69 5.83 -1.77
C LEU A 145 -4.94 6.62 -1.37
N LYS A 146 -5.28 7.68 -2.12
CA LYS A 146 -6.48 8.48 -1.86
C LYS A 146 -7.77 7.71 -2.13
N ALA A 147 -7.82 6.92 -3.21
CA ALA A 147 -8.94 6.04 -3.51
C ALA A 147 -9.15 5.00 -2.39
N MET A 148 -8.05 4.45 -1.84
CA MET A 148 -8.12 3.52 -0.72
C MET A 148 -8.68 4.19 0.56
N LEU A 149 -8.35 5.46 0.84
CA LEU A 149 -8.92 6.19 1.98
C LEU A 149 -10.44 6.35 1.87
N THR A 150 -11.01 6.46 0.67
CA THR A 150 -12.46 6.66 0.51
C THR A 150 -13.31 5.52 1.09
N PHE A 151 -12.75 4.30 1.16
CA PHE A 151 -13.43 3.14 1.76
C PHE A 151 -13.45 3.17 3.30
N ILE A 152 -12.65 4.05 3.90
CA ILE A 152 -12.48 4.18 5.36
C ILE A 152 -13.08 5.50 5.86
N GLU A 153 -13.15 6.52 5.00
CA GLU A 153 -13.81 7.80 5.29
C GLU A 153 -15.32 7.65 5.51
N ASP A 154 -15.98 6.78 4.74
CA ASP A 154 -17.42 6.55 4.81
C ASP A 154 -17.77 5.11 4.35
N GLU A 155 -18.67 4.43 5.05
CA GLU A 155 -19.12 3.06 4.78
C GLU A 155 -20.35 3.00 3.85
N THR A 156 -20.79 4.14 3.29
CA THR A 156 -21.95 4.18 2.41
C THR A 156 -21.72 3.44 1.08
N LEU A 157 -22.81 2.94 0.47
CA LEU A 157 -22.74 2.36 -0.88
C LEU A 157 -22.23 3.37 -1.93
N ALA A 158 -22.51 4.66 -1.71
CA ALA A 158 -22.04 5.73 -2.59
C ALA A 158 -20.51 5.90 -2.52
N SER A 159 -19.91 5.87 -1.32
CA SER A 159 -18.45 5.92 -1.17
C SER A 159 -17.79 4.70 -1.81
N PHE A 160 -18.39 3.52 -1.68
CA PHE A 160 -17.90 2.29 -2.31
C PHE A 160 -17.86 2.38 -3.84
N ILE A 161 -18.93 2.89 -4.47
CA ILE A 161 -18.97 3.10 -5.93
C ILE A 161 -17.92 4.12 -6.36
N LYS A 162 -17.83 5.25 -5.65
CA LYS A 162 -16.82 6.29 -5.91
C LYS A 162 -15.40 5.73 -5.79
N GLY A 163 -15.11 4.96 -4.74
CA GLY A 163 -13.84 4.29 -4.54
C GLY A 163 -13.50 3.34 -5.70
N GLY A 164 -14.46 2.53 -6.15
CA GLY A 164 -14.31 1.65 -7.29
C GLY A 164 -13.98 2.38 -8.61
N LEU A 165 -14.68 3.48 -8.89
CA LEU A 165 -14.39 4.33 -10.06
C LEU A 165 -12.99 4.95 -9.99
N LYS A 166 -12.58 5.43 -8.81
CA LYS A 166 -11.24 6.00 -8.59
C LYS A 166 -10.15 4.94 -8.76
N ILE A 167 -10.35 3.72 -8.26
CA ILE A 167 -9.45 2.58 -8.49
C ILE A 167 -9.29 2.28 -9.99
N ARG A 168 -10.38 2.28 -10.76
CA ARG A 168 -10.34 2.08 -12.22
C ARG A 168 -9.49 3.16 -12.91
N SER A 169 -9.66 4.42 -12.53
CA SER A 169 -8.84 5.52 -13.05
C SER A 169 -7.37 5.35 -12.72
N CYS A 170 -7.04 4.91 -11.50
CA CYS A 170 -5.65 4.62 -11.10
C CYS A 170 -5.02 3.53 -11.99
N PHE A 171 -5.76 2.45 -12.28
CA PHE A 171 -5.27 1.38 -13.16
C PHE A 171 -4.98 1.90 -14.58
N ASN A 172 -5.82 2.79 -15.10
CA ASN A 172 -5.58 3.42 -16.39
C ASN A 172 -4.31 4.29 -16.38
N CYS A 173 -4.06 5.05 -15.32
CA CYS A 173 -2.79 5.78 -15.17
C CYS A 173 -1.58 4.84 -15.18
N TYR A 174 -1.65 3.68 -14.52
CA TYR A 174 -0.58 2.68 -14.59
C TYR A 174 -0.43 2.06 -15.98
N LYS A 175 -1.53 1.85 -16.71
CA LYS A 175 -1.48 1.42 -18.13
C LYS A 175 -0.78 2.46 -19.01
N ASP A 176 -1.05 3.75 -18.79
CA ASP A 176 -0.34 4.82 -19.48
C ASP A 176 1.15 4.81 -19.12
N CYS A 177 1.51 4.63 -17.85
CA CYS A 177 2.90 4.48 -17.43
C CYS A 177 3.58 3.26 -18.10
N LEU A 178 2.86 2.15 -18.27
CA LEU A 178 3.36 0.99 -19.03
C LEU A 178 3.56 1.30 -20.51
N GLN A 179 2.71 2.13 -21.12
CA GLN A 179 2.92 2.60 -22.49
C GLN A 179 4.13 3.53 -22.59
N ILE A 180 4.35 4.42 -21.62
CA ILE A 180 5.55 5.27 -21.53
C ILE A 180 6.80 4.39 -21.42
N LEU A 181 6.81 3.42 -20.52
CA LEU A 181 7.92 2.49 -20.34
C LEU A 181 8.32 1.80 -21.66
N ASN A 182 7.33 1.36 -22.43
CA ASN A 182 7.56 0.60 -23.66
C ASN A 182 7.92 1.45 -24.89
N LYS A 183 7.52 2.73 -24.92
CA LYS A 183 7.64 3.59 -26.12
C LYS A 183 8.71 4.68 -26.01
N LYS A 184 8.99 5.17 -24.81
CA LYS A 184 10.06 6.13 -24.55
C LYS A 184 11.41 5.48 -24.75
N ASP A 185 12.36 6.21 -25.34
CA ASP A 185 13.77 5.81 -25.30
C ASP A 185 14.36 6.09 -23.90
N TRP A 186 14.86 5.03 -23.28
CA TRP A 186 15.49 5.03 -21.96
C TRP A 186 16.99 4.73 -22.02
N SER A 187 17.59 4.66 -23.20
CA SER A 187 18.98 4.23 -23.40
C SER A 187 20.01 5.05 -22.59
N SER A 188 19.74 6.34 -22.37
CA SER A 188 20.59 7.25 -21.58
C SER A 188 20.06 7.52 -20.16
N ALA A 189 18.94 6.92 -19.77
CA ALA A 189 18.19 7.28 -18.57
C ALA A 189 18.63 6.46 -17.36
N THR A 190 19.27 7.11 -16.38
CA THR A 190 19.66 6.48 -15.11
C THR A 190 18.46 6.16 -14.22
N THR A 191 17.31 6.80 -14.47
CA THR A 191 16.10 6.66 -13.65
C THR A 191 15.20 5.50 -14.07
N LYS A 192 15.46 4.89 -15.24
CA LYS A 192 14.61 3.83 -15.84
C LYS A 192 14.26 2.72 -14.87
N THR A 193 15.26 2.19 -14.15
CA THR A 193 15.06 1.07 -13.22
C THR A 193 14.05 1.40 -12.13
N HIS A 194 14.03 2.65 -11.65
CA HIS A 194 13.08 3.11 -10.64
C HIS A 194 11.67 3.27 -11.21
N PHE A 195 11.55 3.83 -12.42
CA PHE A 195 10.27 3.94 -13.11
C PHE A 195 9.68 2.56 -13.44
N GLU A 196 10.48 1.70 -14.09
CA GLU A 196 10.10 0.33 -14.46
C GLU A 196 9.66 -0.47 -13.24
N GLY A 197 10.43 -0.41 -12.15
CA GLY A 197 10.07 -1.06 -10.88
C GLY A 197 8.71 -0.60 -10.35
N GLY A 198 8.40 0.69 -10.41
CA GLY A 198 7.09 1.22 -10.00
C GLY A 198 5.94 0.82 -10.92
N VAL A 199 6.16 0.78 -12.24
CA VAL A 199 5.16 0.30 -13.20
C VAL A 199 4.85 -1.18 -12.96
N MET A 200 5.88 -2.01 -12.81
CA MET A 200 5.73 -3.44 -12.52
C MET A 200 5.01 -3.66 -11.18
N MET A 201 5.35 -2.88 -10.15
CA MET A 201 4.68 -2.91 -8.85
C MET A 201 3.17 -2.64 -8.99
N GLY A 202 2.80 -1.56 -9.66
CA GLY A 202 1.41 -1.16 -9.81
C GLY A 202 0.61 -2.12 -10.69
N ILE A 203 1.04 -2.36 -11.93
CA ILE A 203 0.36 -3.27 -12.87
C ILE A 203 0.27 -4.68 -12.29
N GLY A 204 1.35 -5.16 -11.66
CA GLY A 204 1.39 -6.47 -11.01
C GLY A 204 0.36 -6.58 -9.89
N THR A 205 0.32 -5.57 -9.01
CA THR A 205 -0.66 -5.50 -7.90
C THR A 205 -2.10 -5.44 -8.42
N PHE A 206 -2.40 -4.62 -9.43
CA PHE A 206 -3.74 -4.55 -10.01
C PHE A 206 -4.17 -5.90 -10.60
N ASN A 207 -3.35 -6.49 -11.47
CA ASN A 207 -3.64 -7.79 -12.07
C ASN A 207 -3.92 -8.86 -11.00
N LEU A 208 -3.12 -8.87 -9.94
CA LEU A 208 -3.28 -9.79 -8.81
C LEU A 208 -4.59 -9.53 -8.05
N MET A 209 -4.83 -8.30 -7.61
CA MET A 209 -6.00 -7.93 -6.82
C MET A 209 -7.32 -8.19 -7.56
N ILE A 210 -7.38 -7.83 -8.85
CA ILE A 210 -8.57 -8.03 -9.69
C ILE A 210 -8.86 -9.52 -9.86
N SER A 211 -7.82 -10.34 -10.05
CA SER A 211 -7.98 -11.79 -10.23
C SER A 211 -8.55 -12.51 -9.00
N MET A 212 -8.49 -11.89 -7.82
CA MET A 212 -9.02 -12.43 -6.57
C MET A 212 -10.47 -12.03 -6.29
N LEU A 213 -11.05 -11.14 -7.09
CA LEU A 213 -12.43 -10.75 -6.91
C LEU A 213 -13.38 -11.93 -7.20
N PRO A 214 -14.54 -12.00 -6.52
CA PRO A 214 -15.56 -12.99 -6.84
C PRO A 214 -15.94 -12.96 -8.33
N SER A 215 -16.18 -14.13 -8.93
CA SER A 215 -16.42 -14.29 -10.37
C SER A 215 -17.54 -13.41 -10.94
N ARG A 216 -18.56 -13.09 -10.13
CA ARG A 216 -19.64 -12.15 -10.51
C ARG A 216 -19.12 -10.73 -10.71
N ILE A 217 -18.19 -10.29 -9.85
CA ILE A 217 -17.59 -8.95 -9.92
C ILE A 217 -16.62 -8.88 -11.10
N ILE A 218 -15.80 -9.92 -11.30
CA ILE A 218 -14.88 -10.00 -12.45
C ILE A 218 -15.64 -9.81 -13.77
N LYS A 219 -16.75 -10.53 -13.99
CA LYS A 219 -17.54 -10.41 -15.23
C LYS A 219 -18.06 -8.99 -15.48
N LEU A 220 -18.47 -8.28 -14.44
CA LEU A 220 -18.94 -6.89 -14.55
C LEU A 220 -17.80 -5.95 -14.92
N LEU A 221 -16.62 -6.18 -14.34
CA LEU A 221 -15.43 -5.40 -14.62
C LEU A 221 -14.86 -5.66 -16.02
N GLU A 222 -14.86 -6.92 -16.46
CA GLU A 222 -14.41 -7.31 -17.80
C GLU A 222 -15.28 -6.66 -18.89
N PHE A 223 -16.60 -6.58 -18.65
CA PHE A 223 -17.52 -5.89 -19.55
C PHE A 223 -17.16 -4.42 -19.78
N ILE A 224 -16.62 -3.74 -18.76
CA ILE A 224 -16.16 -2.33 -18.86
C ILE A 224 -14.65 -2.21 -19.19
N GLY A 225 -14.01 -3.29 -19.66
CA GLY A 225 -12.61 -3.29 -20.11
C GLY A 225 -11.56 -3.44 -19.00
N PHE A 226 -11.97 -3.92 -17.82
CA PHE A 226 -11.11 -4.12 -16.65
C PHE A 226 -10.98 -5.61 -16.34
N SER A 227 -9.83 -6.20 -16.64
CA SER A 227 -9.52 -7.60 -16.36
C SER A 227 -8.20 -7.71 -15.59
N GLY A 228 -8.07 -8.80 -14.84
CA GLY A 228 -6.88 -9.12 -14.07
C GLY A 228 -6.40 -10.53 -14.36
N ASN A 229 -5.09 -10.70 -14.48
CA ASN A 229 -4.48 -12.01 -14.64
C ASN A 229 -3.52 -12.29 -13.48
N LYS A 230 -3.86 -13.28 -12.65
CA LYS A 230 -3.06 -13.67 -11.47
C LYS A 230 -1.60 -13.94 -11.82
N GLN A 231 -1.32 -14.72 -12.85
CA GLN A 231 0.04 -15.13 -13.20
C GLN A 231 0.86 -13.94 -13.70
N LEU A 232 0.31 -13.15 -14.62
CA LEU A 232 0.98 -11.92 -15.07
C LEU A 232 1.22 -10.97 -13.90
N GLY A 233 0.26 -10.86 -12.97
CA GLY A 233 0.40 -10.05 -11.77
C GLY A 233 1.59 -10.45 -10.91
N LEU A 234 1.75 -11.77 -10.68
CA LEU A 234 2.88 -12.31 -9.92
C LEU A 234 4.21 -12.16 -10.67
N ASP A 235 4.23 -12.40 -11.98
CA ASP A 235 5.44 -12.27 -12.81
C ASP A 235 5.94 -10.82 -12.85
N ASP A 236 5.04 -9.84 -12.99
CA ASP A 236 5.38 -8.42 -12.95
C ASP A 236 5.89 -8.01 -11.56
N LEU A 237 5.23 -8.44 -10.48
CA LEU A 237 5.71 -8.19 -9.12
C LEU A 237 7.11 -8.77 -8.88
N LEU A 238 7.39 -9.98 -9.39
CA LEU A 238 8.71 -10.58 -9.31
C LEU A 238 9.74 -9.84 -10.13
N LYS A 239 9.39 -9.40 -11.33
CA LYS A 239 10.26 -8.54 -12.13
C LYS A 239 10.59 -7.24 -11.39
N GLY A 240 9.59 -6.57 -10.81
CA GLY A 240 9.78 -5.39 -9.98
C GLY A 240 10.65 -5.65 -8.75
N TYR A 241 10.54 -6.84 -8.14
CA TYR A 241 11.40 -7.29 -7.05
C TYR A 241 12.88 -7.41 -7.47
N TYR A 242 13.17 -7.99 -8.63
CA TYR A 242 14.54 -8.20 -9.13
C TYR A 242 15.19 -6.95 -9.73
N LEU A 243 14.40 -5.93 -10.11
CA LEU A 243 14.93 -4.67 -10.64
C LEU A 243 15.64 -3.80 -9.59
N GLU A 244 15.41 -4.04 -8.29
CA GLU A 244 16.02 -3.27 -7.20
C GLU A 244 15.78 -1.74 -7.28
N GLY A 245 14.67 -1.32 -7.89
CA GLY A 245 14.23 0.09 -7.89
C GLY A 245 13.63 0.53 -6.56
N ILE A 246 13.31 1.83 -6.41
CA ILE A 246 12.76 2.41 -5.15
C ILE A 246 11.48 1.69 -4.69
N ARG A 247 10.63 1.24 -5.64
CA ARG A 247 9.38 0.51 -5.34
C ARG A 247 9.58 -0.99 -5.10
N GLN A 248 10.81 -1.50 -5.14
CA GLN A 248 11.11 -2.92 -4.92
C GLN A 248 10.52 -3.43 -3.60
N ILE A 249 10.56 -2.60 -2.56
CA ILE A 249 10.05 -2.96 -1.24
C ILE A 249 8.53 -3.18 -1.24
N LEU A 250 7.80 -2.46 -2.09
CA LEU A 250 6.35 -2.62 -2.22
C LEU A 250 6.02 -3.92 -2.96
N CYS A 251 6.81 -4.31 -3.97
CA CYS A 251 6.69 -5.65 -4.57
C CYS A 251 6.90 -6.75 -3.53
N VAL A 252 7.93 -6.60 -2.67
CA VAL A 252 8.21 -7.52 -1.57
C VAL A 252 7.02 -7.63 -0.62
N MET A 253 6.48 -6.50 -0.15
CA MET A 253 5.34 -6.49 0.77
C MET A 253 4.10 -7.13 0.14
N THR A 254 3.82 -6.85 -1.14
CA THR A 254 2.70 -7.46 -1.87
C THR A 254 2.88 -8.97 -2.03
N LEU A 255 4.07 -9.44 -2.42
CA LEU A 255 4.36 -10.87 -2.59
C LEU A 255 4.27 -11.63 -1.26
N LEU A 256 4.82 -11.07 -0.18
CA LEU A 256 4.74 -11.67 1.15
C LEU A 256 3.30 -11.68 1.68
N GLY A 257 2.60 -10.55 1.62
CA GLY A 257 1.21 -10.45 2.06
C GLY A 257 0.29 -11.39 1.27
N TYR A 258 0.49 -11.49 -0.04
CA TYR A 258 -0.28 -12.39 -0.88
C TYR A 258 -0.09 -13.86 -0.50
N ASN A 259 1.16 -14.33 -0.47
CA ASN A 259 1.46 -15.74 -0.26
C ASN A 259 1.28 -16.17 1.20
N LEU A 260 1.56 -15.32 2.19
CA LEU A 260 1.50 -15.68 3.61
C LEU A 260 0.17 -15.36 4.30
N MET A 261 -0.69 -14.55 3.67
CA MET A 261 -1.98 -14.16 4.26
C MET A 261 -3.14 -14.35 3.27
N VAL A 262 -3.12 -13.69 2.12
CA VAL A 262 -4.30 -13.61 1.24
C VAL A 262 -4.68 -14.98 0.66
N GLN A 263 -3.71 -15.82 0.29
CA GLN A 263 -3.98 -17.18 -0.19
C GLN A 263 -4.79 -18.00 0.82
N TYR A 264 -4.43 -17.92 2.10
CA TYR A 264 -5.08 -18.68 3.17
C TYR A 264 -6.42 -18.09 3.61
N ILE A 265 -6.56 -16.76 3.64
CA ILE A 265 -7.78 -16.10 4.13
C ILE A 265 -8.86 -16.04 3.05
N VAL A 266 -8.49 -15.70 1.81
CA VAL A 266 -9.46 -15.38 0.74
C VAL A 266 -9.56 -16.53 -0.25
N SER A 267 -8.41 -17.06 -0.71
CA SER A 267 -8.39 -18.06 -1.80
C SER A 267 -8.53 -19.50 -1.33
N HIS A 268 -8.45 -19.76 -0.01
CA HIS A 268 -8.36 -21.11 0.58
C HIS A 268 -7.29 -21.99 -0.11
N GLY A 269 -6.22 -21.35 -0.61
CA GLY A 269 -5.12 -21.96 -1.31
C GLY A 269 -3.83 -21.89 -0.51
N GLU A 270 -2.80 -22.58 -1.00
CA GLU A 270 -1.45 -22.50 -0.44
C GLU A 270 -0.65 -21.40 -1.15
N GLY A 271 0.10 -20.63 -0.38
CA GLY A 271 1.08 -19.70 -0.91
C GLY A 271 2.39 -20.38 -1.28
N ASP A 272 3.19 -19.73 -2.11
CA ASP A 272 4.56 -20.16 -2.36
C ASP A 272 5.42 -19.79 -1.14
N LEU A 273 5.62 -20.74 -0.23
CA LEU A 273 6.43 -20.50 0.98
C LEU A 273 7.93 -20.44 0.66
N LYS A 274 8.37 -21.05 -0.43
CA LYS A 274 9.79 -21.07 -0.83
C LYS A 274 10.22 -19.68 -1.29
N ILE A 275 9.43 -19.03 -2.13
CA ILE A 275 9.73 -17.66 -2.57
C ILE A 275 9.69 -16.68 -1.39
N CYS A 276 8.77 -16.87 -0.44
CA CYS A 276 8.73 -16.07 0.77
C CYS A 276 9.99 -16.25 1.63
N ALA A 277 10.47 -17.48 1.79
CA ALA A 277 11.72 -17.75 2.51
C ALA A 277 12.91 -17.07 1.84
N ASP A 278 13.06 -17.22 0.52
CA ASP A 278 14.15 -16.59 -0.24
C ASP A 278 14.13 -15.06 -0.17
N ILE A 279 12.93 -14.45 -0.24
CA ILE A 279 12.74 -13.01 -0.06
C ILE A 279 13.14 -12.60 1.36
N LEU A 280 12.61 -13.27 2.39
CA LEU A 280 12.86 -12.92 3.79
C LEU A 280 14.33 -13.08 4.16
N ASP A 281 15.02 -14.11 3.69
CA ASP A 281 16.46 -14.32 3.93
C ASP A 281 17.31 -13.17 3.38
N LYS A 282 16.91 -12.57 2.26
CA LYS A 282 17.56 -11.38 1.69
C LYS A 282 17.18 -10.12 2.45
N GLN A 283 15.88 -9.92 2.72
CA GLN A 283 15.41 -8.69 3.36
C GLN A 283 15.85 -8.58 4.82
N LEU A 284 15.90 -9.68 5.58
CA LEU A 284 16.41 -9.68 6.95
C LEU A 284 17.92 -9.43 7.03
N LYS A 285 18.70 -9.67 5.97
CA LYS A 285 20.10 -9.24 5.91
C LYS A 285 20.21 -7.72 5.77
N LYS A 286 19.27 -7.08 5.06
CA LYS A 286 19.22 -5.62 4.87
C LYS A 286 18.55 -4.90 6.05
N TYR A 287 17.58 -5.55 6.69
CA TYR A 287 16.70 -4.99 7.74
C TYR A 287 16.57 -5.97 8.92
N PRO A 288 17.66 -6.26 9.66
CA PRO A 288 17.71 -7.37 10.64
C PRO A 288 16.75 -7.23 11.82
N ASP A 289 16.36 -6.00 12.16
CA ASP A 289 15.44 -5.70 13.24
C ASP A 289 14.19 -4.96 12.75
N GLY A 290 13.96 -4.91 11.44
CA GLY A 290 12.79 -4.25 10.84
C GLY A 290 11.48 -4.94 11.20
N VAL A 291 10.56 -4.23 11.85
CA VAL A 291 9.30 -4.77 12.39
C VAL A 291 8.51 -5.60 11.35
N TRP A 292 8.44 -5.11 10.11
CA TRP A 292 7.73 -5.78 9.02
C TRP A 292 8.31 -7.15 8.66
N PHE A 293 9.64 -7.24 8.53
CA PHE A 293 10.31 -8.49 8.14
C PHE A 293 10.36 -9.50 9.27
N LEU A 294 10.48 -9.03 10.51
CA LEU A 294 10.34 -9.87 11.70
C LEU A 294 8.92 -10.48 11.77
N PHE A 295 7.88 -9.66 11.54
CA PHE A 295 6.50 -10.12 11.47
C PHE A 295 6.29 -11.15 10.36
N PHE A 296 6.70 -10.86 9.13
CA PHE A 296 6.54 -11.79 8.02
C PHE A 296 7.36 -13.08 8.19
N LYS A 297 8.52 -13.02 8.87
CA LYS A 297 9.26 -14.23 9.25
C LYS A 297 8.49 -15.08 10.26
N GLY A 298 7.88 -14.46 11.27
CA GLY A 298 6.95 -15.14 12.18
C GLY A 298 5.80 -15.79 11.42
N ARG A 299 5.22 -15.09 10.44
CA ARG A 299 4.14 -15.61 9.60
C ARG A 299 4.57 -16.79 8.74
N LEU A 300 5.75 -16.74 8.13
CA LEU A 300 6.31 -17.86 7.37
C LEU A 300 6.48 -19.11 8.26
N GLU A 301 7.04 -18.95 9.45
CA GLU A 301 7.22 -20.07 10.38
C GLU A 301 5.88 -20.62 10.88
N PHE A 302 4.89 -19.75 11.11
CA PHE A 302 3.53 -20.16 11.44
C PHE A 302 2.93 -21.01 10.32
N MET A 303 3.07 -20.59 9.06
CA MET A 303 2.58 -21.35 7.90
C MET A 303 3.31 -22.69 7.70
N ASN A 304 4.58 -22.79 8.11
CA ASN A 304 5.32 -24.05 8.13
C ASN A 304 4.95 -24.97 9.32
N GLY A 305 4.08 -24.52 10.24
CA GLY A 305 3.73 -25.26 11.46
C GLY A 305 4.76 -25.16 12.59
N ASN A 306 5.78 -24.31 12.45
CA ASN A 306 6.84 -24.11 13.45
C ASN A 306 6.40 -23.09 14.52
N LEU A 307 5.36 -23.43 15.28
CA LEU A 307 4.64 -22.48 16.15
C LEU A 307 5.52 -21.80 17.22
N ASP A 308 6.44 -22.52 17.86
CA ASP A 308 7.34 -21.94 18.86
C ASP A 308 8.34 -20.94 18.26
N VAL A 309 8.81 -21.24 17.04
CA VAL A 309 9.71 -20.36 16.28
C VAL A 309 8.94 -19.12 15.83
N ALA A 310 7.72 -19.30 15.32
CA ALA A 310 6.82 -18.22 14.95
C ALA A 310 6.54 -17.28 16.13
N ARG A 311 6.21 -17.83 17.30
CA ARG A 311 6.02 -17.09 18.57
C ARG A 311 7.23 -16.21 18.85
N SER A 312 8.43 -16.77 18.78
CA SER A 312 9.68 -16.06 19.06
C SER A 312 9.90 -14.89 18.10
N TRP A 313 9.61 -15.07 16.80
CA TRP A 313 9.71 -14.00 15.81
C TRP A 313 8.68 -12.90 15.99
N TYR A 314 7.42 -13.24 16.28
CA TYR A 314 6.40 -12.24 16.58
C TYR A 314 6.75 -11.46 17.85
N GLN A 315 7.30 -12.11 18.88
CA GLN A 315 7.80 -11.45 20.07
C GLN A 315 8.99 -10.52 19.78
N LYS A 316 9.93 -10.94 18.91
CA LYS A 316 11.02 -10.08 18.45
C LYS A 316 10.48 -8.87 17.68
N SER A 317 9.48 -9.08 16.83
CA SER A 317 8.85 -8.06 15.99
C SER A 317 8.22 -6.95 16.81
N TRP A 318 7.26 -7.25 17.70
CA TRP A 318 6.58 -6.17 18.42
C TRP A 318 7.52 -5.43 19.38
N LYS A 319 8.58 -6.10 19.89
CA LYS A 319 9.60 -5.47 20.75
C LYS A 319 10.62 -4.63 19.98
N SER A 320 10.64 -4.66 18.65
CA SER A 320 11.69 -4.00 17.86
C SER A 320 11.53 -2.48 17.76
N GLN A 321 10.39 -1.94 18.18
CA GLN A 321 10.04 -0.52 18.11
C GLN A 321 8.87 -0.21 19.06
N GLU A 322 8.76 1.02 19.55
CA GLU A 322 7.60 1.48 20.37
C GLU A 322 6.84 2.66 19.74
N MET A 323 7.35 3.24 18.64
CA MET A 323 6.78 4.44 18.04
C MET A 323 5.39 4.22 17.42
N TRP A 324 5.14 3.01 16.92
CA TRP A 324 3.89 2.61 16.28
C TRP A 324 3.27 1.42 17.02
N PRO A 325 2.53 1.67 18.13
CA PRO A 325 1.88 0.61 18.90
C PRO A 325 0.92 -0.26 18.08
N HIS A 326 0.34 0.30 17.01
CA HIS A 326 -0.54 -0.42 16.09
C HIS A 326 0.14 -1.63 15.43
N PHE A 327 1.47 -1.60 15.20
CA PHE A 327 2.19 -2.77 14.71
C PHE A 327 2.30 -3.89 15.77
N HIS A 328 2.24 -3.54 17.05
CA HIS A 328 2.19 -4.53 18.14
C HIS A 328 0.87 -5.30 18.09
N HIS A 329 -0.24 -4.63 17.78
CA HIS A 329 -1.56 -5.25 17.72
C HIS A 329 -1.61 -6.38 16.68
N MET A 330 -0.96 -6.21 15.52
CA MET A 330 -0.84 -7.31 14.53
C MET A 330 -0.10 -8.52 15.10
N CYS A 331 0.97 -8.29 15.86
CA CYS A 331 1.71 -9.39 16.51
C CYS A 331 0.90 -10.03 17.64
N PHE A 332 0.18 -9.25 18.45
CA PHE A 332 -0.67 -9.76 19.52
C PHE A 332 -1.81 -10.62 18.97
N TRP A 333 -2.38 -10.23 17.82
CA TRP A 333 -3.37 -11.06 17.13
C TRP A 333 -2.81 -12.42 16.71
N GLU A 334 -1.61 -12.47 16.13
CA GLU A 334 -1.00 -13.74 15.75
C GLU A 334 -0.59 -14.58 16.98
N LEU A 335 -0.06 -13.93 18.02
CA LEU A 335 0.32 -14.60 19.26
C LEU A 335 -0.89 -15.19 20.00
N LEU A 336 -2.02 -14.47 20.03
CA LEU A 336 -3.31 -14.99 20.53
C LEU A 336 -3.62 -16.36 19.91
N TRP A 337 -3.56 -16.47 18.58
CA TRP A 337 -3.86 -17.73 17.88
C TRP A 337 -2.83 -18.81 18.15
N ILE A 338 -1.55 -18.47 18.22
CA ILE A 338 -0.51 -19.44 18.61
C ILE A 338 -0.76 -20.00 20.01
N GLU A 339 -1.14 -19.16 20.98
CA GLU A 339 -1.45 -19.63 22.33
C GLU A 339 -2.71 -20.49 22.37
N CYS A 340 -3.75 -20.11 21.61
CA CYS A 340 -4.95 -20.94 21.46
C CYS A 340 -4.62 -22.33 20.89
N ILE A 341 -3.77 -22.42 19.87
CA ILE A 341 -3.38 -23.70 19.26
C ILE A 341 -2.61 -24.59 20.24
N HIS A 342 -1.80 -24.00 21.12
CA HIS A 342 -1.11 -24.73 22.18
C HIS A 342 -2.00 -25.09 23.38
N GLY A 343 -3.22 -24.56 23.47
CA GLY A 343 -4.07 -24.70 24.66
C GLY A 343 -3.64 -23.81 25.84
N ASN A 344 -2.79 -22.80 25.60
CA ASN A 344 -2.34 -21.85 26.62
C ASN A 344 -3.36 -20.74 26.83
N TRP A 345 -4.55 -21.09 27.29
CA TRP A 345 -5.72 -20.20 27.34
C TRP A 345 -5.50 -18.89 28.12
N LYS A 346 -4.75 -18.94 29.23
CA LYS A 346 -4.44 -17.75 30.05
C LYS A 346 -3.61 -16.72 29.30
N GLU A 347 -2.59 -17.17 28.55
CA GLU A 347 -1.74 -16.26 27.77
C GLU A 347 -2.50 -15.74 26.54
N ALA A 348 -3.35 -16.57 25.94
CA ALA A 348 -4.27 -16.12 24.89
C ALA A 348 -5.18 -14.99 25.41
N ILE A 349 -5.76 -15.13 26.60
CA ILE A 349 -6.57 -14.08 27.22
C ILE A 349 -5.76 -12.79 27.40
N ASN A 350 -4.53 -12.86 27.90
CA ASN A 350 -3.65 -11.69 28.05
C ASN A 350 -3.45 -10.92 26.72
N TYR A 351 -3.24 -11.62 25.60
CA TYR A 351 -3.15 -10.97 24.29
C TYR A 351 -4.49 -10.38 23.83
N SER A 352 -5.61 -11.06 24.11
CA SER A 352 -6.94 -10.52 23.80
C SER A 352 -7.27 -9.25 24.59
N GLU A 353 -6.87 -9.17 25.86
CA GLU A 353 -7.07 -7.98 26.72
C GLU A 353 -6.27 -6.80 26.20
N LYS A 354 -4.99 -7.01 25.86
CA LYS A 354 -4.15 -5.97 25.23
C LYS A 354 -4.79 -5.42 23.95
N LEU A 355 -5.42 -6.28 23.15
CA LEU A 355 -6.14 -5.86 21.93
C LEU A 355 -7.41 -5.07 22.26
N ILE A 356 -8.22 -5.51 23.24
CA ILE A 356 -9.45 -4.83 23.66
C ILE A 356 -9.15 -3.42 24.20
N GLU A 357 -8.11 -3.31 25.03
CA GLU A 357 -7.72 -2.06 25.68
C GLU A 357 -7.15 -1.05 24.67
N ASN A 358 -6.25 -1.50 23.79
CA ASN A 358 -5.39 -0.60 23.03
C ASN A 358 -5.78 -0.47 21.54
N SER A 359 -6.50 -1.43 20.95
CA SER A 359 -6.83 -1.42 19.52
C SER A 359 -8.22 -0.83 19.24
N LYS A 360 -8.30 0.00 18.19
CA LYS A 360 -9.55 0.57 17.66
C LYS A 360 -10.19 -0.27 16.55
N TRP A 361 -9.50 -1.31 16.04
CA TRP A 361 -9.94 -2.07 14.86
C TRP A 361 -11.28 -2.80 15.05
N SER A 362 -11.37 -3.71 16.03
CA SER A 362 -12.62 -4.42 16.29
C SER A 362 -12.70 -4.93 17.72
N LYS A 363 -13.09 -4.03 18.64
CA LYS A 363 -13.32 -4.39 20.05
C LYS A 363 -14.30 -5.54 20.20
N THR A 364 -15.37 -5.54 19.40
CA THR A 364 -16.37 -6.63 19.38
C THR A 364 -15.73 -7.99 19.10
N ILE A 365 -14.87 -8.09 18.08
CA ILE A 365 -14.22 -9.36 17.75
C ILE A 365 -13.25 -9.77 18.86
N TYR A 366 -12.44 -8.84 19.39
CA TYR A 366 -11.51 -9.16 20.46
C TYR A 366 -12.21 -9.62 21.75
N THR A 367 -13.30 -8.95 22.14
CA THR A 367 -14.13 -9.33 23.30
C THR A 367 -14.81 -10.68 23.07
N TYR A 368 -15.36 -10.92 21.88
CA TYR A 368 -15.95 -12.21 21.54
C TYR A 368 -14.92 -13.35 21.61
N GLN A 369 -13.71 -13.13 21.06
CA GLN A 369 -12.64 -14.13 21.12
C GLN A 369 -12.20 -14.39 22.56
N LYS A 370 -12.03 -13.34 23.38
CA LYS A 370 -11.76 -13.49 24.83
C LYS A 370 -12.80 -14.40 25.48
N ALA A 371 -14.08 -14.11 25.30
CA ALA A 371 -15.17 -14.89 25.87
C ALA A 371 -15.15 -16.35 25.38
N ALA A 372 -14.90 -16.59 24.08
CA ALA A 372 -14.78 -17.92 23.53
C ALA A 372 -13.61 -18.71 24.14
N ILE A 373 -12.46 -18.05 24.34
CA ILE A 373 -11.29 -18.66 24.99
C ILE A 373 -11.57 -18.99 26.45
N MET A 374 -12.26 -18.11 27.18
CA MET A 374 -12.64 -18.36 28.58
C MET A 374 -13.53 -19.60 28.71
N LEU A 375 -14.41 -19.88 27.75
CA LEU A 375 -15.23 -21.10 27.74
C LEU A 375 -14.41 -22.39 27.61
N MET A 376 -13.18 -22.30 27.11
CA MET A 376 -12.25 -23.42 26.99
C MET A 376 -11.44 -23.68 28.28
N MET A 377 -11.56 -22.81 29.29
CA MET A 377 -10.87 -22.97 30.57
C MET A 377 -11.67 -23.84 31.53
N ASP A 378 -11.03 -24.86 32.09
CA ASP A 378 -11.64 -25.75 33.09
C ASP A 378 -11.89 -25.04 34.44
N ASP A 379 -11.06 -24.05 34.79
CA ASP A 379 -11.07 -23.33 36.07
C ASP A 379 -11.18 -21.80 35.87
N ILE A 380 -12.38 -21.31 35.51
CA ILE A 380 -12.66 -19.87 35.48
C ILE A 380 -12.80 -19.37 36.93
N THR A 381 -11.82 -18.62 37.43
CA THR A 381 -11.92 -18.03 38.76
C THR A 381 -12.87 -16.82 38.75
N PRO A 382 -13.45 -16.42 39.88
CA PRO A 382 -14.29 -15.22 39.94
C PRO A 382 -13.58 -13.94 39.43
N SER A 383 -12.27 -13.79 39.66
CA SER A 383 -11.52 -12.65 39.13
C SER A 383 -11.41 -12.67 37.60
N ASP A 384 -11.43 -13.85 36.98
CA ASP A 384 -11.42 -13.98 35.52
C ASP A 384 -12.78 -13.59 34.92
N ARG A 385 -13.87 -13.52 35.71
CA ARG A 385 -15.22 -13.15 35.24
C ARG A 385 -15.51 -11.65 35.32
N ASP A 386 -14.78 -10.93 36.16
CA ASP A 386 -14.98 -9.50 36.42
C ASP A 386 -14.17 -8.59 35.45
N HIS A 387 -13.33 -9.20 34.59
CA HIS A 387 -12.50 -8.55 33.57
C HIS A 387 -12.83 -9.07 32.17
#